data_AF-A0AB33CNL7-F1
#
_entry.id   AF-A0AB33CNL7-F1
#
_cell.length_a   1.000
_cell.length_b   1.000
_cell.length_c   1.000
_cell.angle_alpha   90.00
_cell.angle_beta   90.00
_cell.angle_gamma   90.00
#
_symmetry.space_group_name_H-M   'P 1'
#
loop_
_entity.id
_entity.type
_entity.pdbx_description
1 polymer ?
#
loop_
_entity_poly.entity_id
_entity_poly.type
_entity_poly.pdbx_seq_one_letter_code
_entity_poly.pdbx_strand_id
1 'polypeptide(L)' 'MPKIEPSSTPCFDLFGVQVKVETLTDGRTVIGADVLPAVIQAVAAREHPNLAELQRFSSLVRRMRNH' A
#
# COMPACT_ATOMS: atom_id res chain seq x y z
N MET A 1 -29.28 7.74 12.73
CA MET A 1 -28.03 6.94 12.79
C MET A 1 -27.05 7.56 11.82
N PRO A 2 -25.88 8.06 12.26
CA PRO A 2 -24.88 8.55 11.32
C PRO A 2 -24.37 7.38 10.49
N LYS A 3 -24.52 7.50 9.17
CA LYS A 3 -24.03 6.58 8.17
C LYS A 3 -22.51 6.73 8.17
N ILE A 4 -21.79 5.80 8.79
CA ILE A 4 -20.34 5.75 8.73
C ILE A 4 -20.00 5.41 7.28
N GLU A 5 -19.73 6.42 6.47
CA GLU A 5 -19.18 6.20 5.13
C GLU A 5 -17.85 5.46 5.31
N PRO A 6 -17.61 4.36 4.58
CA PRO A 6 -16.31 3.72 4.63
C PRO A 6 -15.30 4.75 4.12
N SER A 7 -14.47 5.26 5.03
CA SER A 7 -13.31 6.07 4.68
C SER A 7 -12.57 5.30 3.58
N SER A 8 -12.53 5.84 2.37
CA SER A 8 -11.98 5.14 1.21
C SER A 8 -10.57 4.66 1.54
N THR A 9 -10.41 3.34 1.67
CA THR A 9 -9.13 2.70 1.96
C THR A 9 -8.15 3.15 0.89
N PRO A 10 -7.05 3.84 1.25
CA PRO A 10 -6.14 4.41 0.26
C PRO A 10 -5.56 3.30 -0.62
N CYS A 11 -5.52 3.51 -1.93
CA CYS A 11 -5.17 2.49 -2.91
C CYS A 11 -4.10 3.02 -3.87
N PHE A 12 -3.08 2.22 -4.19
CA PHE A 12 -1.93 2.65 -5.00
C PHE A 12 -1.42 1.54 -5.90
N ASP A 13 -0.90 1.91 -7.07
CA ASP A 13 -0.17 0.96 -7.92
C ASP A 13 1.29 0.84 -7.46
N LEU A 14 1.72 -0.39 -7.23
CA LEU A 14 3.08 -0.76 -6.86
C LEU A 14 3.57 -1.91 -7.76
N PHE A 15 4.53 -1.62 -8.62
CA PHE A 15 5.05 -2.50 -9.66
C PHE A 15 4.00 -2.98 -10.67
N GLY A 16 2.91 -2.23 -10.84
CA GLY A 16 1.76 -2.61 -11.65
C GLY A 16 0.73 -3.47 -10.92
N VAL A 17 0.86 -3.63 -9.60
CA VAL A 17 -0.12 -4.29 -8.74
C VAL A 17 -0.86 -3.23 -7.93
N GLN A 18 -2.19 -3.27 -7.96
CA GLN A 18 -3.01 -2.40 -7.13
C GLN A 18 -2.99 -2.87 -5.67
N VAL A 19 -2.47 -2.03 -4.77
CA VAL A 19 -2.26 -2.32 -3.35
C VAL A 19 -3.20 -1.48 -2.51
N LYS A 20 -3.95 -2.15 -1.63
CA LYS A 20 -4.79 -1.48 -0.63
C LYS A 20 -4.06 -1.25 0.69
N VAL A 21 -4.31 -0.04 1.15
CA VAL A 21 -3.92 0.69 2.36
C VAL A 21 -4.60 0.33 3.68
N GLU A 22 -4.22 -0.68 4.45
CA GLU A 22 -4.94 -0.97 5.71
C GLU A 22 -4.30 -0.30 6.93
N THR A 23 -5.12 0.24 7.83
CA THR A 23 -4.67 0.70 9.15
C THR A 23 -5.12 -0.30 10.19
N LEU A 24 -4.14 -0.94 10.84
CA LEU A 24 -4.38 -1.88 11.94
C LEU A 24 -4.94 -1.14 13.17
N THR A 25 -5.53 -1.91 14.09
CA THR A 25 -6.13 -1.37 15.33
C THR A 25 -5.12 -0.68 16.25
N ASP A 26 -3.83 -0.94 16.08
CA ASP A 26 -2.73 -0.30 16.80
C ASP A 26 -2.18 0.96 16.09
N GLY A 27 -2.86 1.42 15.04
CA GLY A 27 -2.50 2.61 14.26
C GLY A 27 -1.39 2.36 13.22
N ARG A 28 -0.88 1.13 13.07
CA ARG A 28 0.10 0.83 12.04
C ARG A 28 -0.55 0.70 10.67
N THR A 29 0.03 1.39 9.70
CA THR A 29 -0.35 1.29 8.29
C THR A 29 0.37 0.12 7.62
N VAL A 30 -0.37 -0.83 7.05
CA VAL A 30 0.13 -2.04 6.39
C VAL A 30 -0.51 -2.26 5.03
N ILE A 31 0.17 -2.98 4.16
CA ILE A 31 -0.43 -3.47 2.91
C ILE A 31 -1.34 -4.67 3.21
N GLY A 32 -2.45 -4.78 2.49
CA GLY A 32 -3.29 -5.98 2.52
C GLY A 32 -2.45 -7.24 2.27
N ALA A 33 -2.64 -8.27 3.09
CA ALA A 33 -1.85 -9.51 3.00
C ALA A 33 -2.15 -10.31 1.72
N ASP A 34 -3.35 -10.12 1.16
CA ASP A 34 -3.84 -10.73 -0.07
C ASP A 34 -3.05 -10.32 -1.31
N VAL A 35 -2.53 -9.09 -1.34
CA VAL A 35 -1.80 -8.53 -2.49
C VAL A 35 -0.28 -8.73 -2.41
N LEU A 36 0.26 -9.11 -1.24
CA LEU A 36 1.70 -9.28 -1.04
C LEU A 36 2.35 -10.31 -2.00
N PRO A 37 1.76 -11.50 -2.26
CA PRO A 37 2.31 -12.45 -3.23
C PRO A 37 2.41 -11.87 -4.65
N ALA A 38 1.40 -11.10 -5.08
CA ALA A 38 1.37 -10.47 -6.39
C ALA A 38 2.46 -9.39 -6.51
N VAL A 39 2.66 -8.58 -5.47
CA VAL A 39 3.73 -7.58 -5.43
C VAL A 39 5.11 -8.25 -5.50
N ILE A 40 5.34 -9.34 -4.76
CA ILE A 40 6.61 -10.09 -4.79
C ILE A 40 6.87 -10.64 -6.21
N GLN A 41 5.86 -11.23 -6.84
CA GLN A 41 5.98 -11.73 -8.22
C GLN A 41 6.27 -10.60 -9.21
N ALA A 42 5.58 -9.47 -9.09
CA ALA A 42 5.78 -8.31 -9.97
C ALA A 42 7.19 -7.70 -9.82
N VAL A 43 7.77 -7.72 -8.62
CA VAL A 43 9.16 -7.31 -8.38
C VAL A 43 10.13 -8.32 -8.99
N ALA A 44 9.91 -9.61 -8.75
CA ALA A 44 10.80 -10.68 -9.23
C ALA A 44 10.80 -10.81 -10.76
N ALA A 45 9.70 -10.45 -11.42
CA ALA A 45 9.59 -10.45 -12.89
C ALA A 45 10.36 -9.29 -13.57
N ARG A 46 10.88 -8.32 -12.80
CA ARG A 46 11.62 -7.17 -13.35
C ARG A 46 13.13 -7.35 -13.16
N GLU A 47 13.88 -7.27 -14.25
CA GLU A 47 15.36 -7.21 -14.20
C GLU A 47 15.86 -6.00 -13.38
N HIS A 48 15.14 -4.88 -13.45
CA HIS A 48 15.43 -3.67 -12.69
C HIS A 48 14.16 -3.14 -12.00
N PRO A 49 13.95 -3.42 -10.70
CA PRO A 49 12.80 -2.90 -9.97
C PRO A 49 12.83 -1.37 -9.93
N ASN A 50 11.67 -0.75 -10.11
CA ASN A 50 11.52 0.71 -10.11
C ASN A 50 11.69 1.29 -8.70
N LEU A 51 12.93 1.60 -8.31
CA LEU A 51 13.25 2.10 -6.97
C LEU A 51 12.55 3.43 -6.65
N ALA A 52 12.29 4.28 -7.65
CA ALA A 52 11.57 5.54 -7.45
C ALA A 52 10.12 5.31 -7.02
N GLU A 53 9.49 4.26 -7.52
CA GLU A 53 8.13 3.85 -7.13
C GLU A 53 8.11 3.33 -5.69
N LEU A 54 9.10 2.50 -5.32
CA LEU A 54 9.33 2.04 -3.95
C LEU A 54 9.53 3.21 -2.97
N GLN A 55 10.32 4.21 -3.36
CA GLN A 55 10.58 5.41 -2.55
C GLN A 55 9.32 6.27 -2.37
N ARG A 56 8.51 6.45 -3.43
CA ARG A 56 7.22 7.16 -3.35
C ARG A 56 6.27 6.44 -2.41
N PHE A 57 6.13 5.12 -2.55
CA PHE A 57 5.31 4.30 -1.67
C PHE A 57 5.76 4.39 -0.20
N SER A 58 7.05 4.22 0.07
CA SER A 58 7.62 4.32 1.42
C SER A 58 7.37 5.70 2.06
N SER A 59 7.55 6.77 1.30
CA SER A 59 7.31 8.14 1.77
C SER A 59 5.83 8.36 2.12
N LEU A 60 4.93 7.78 1.33
CA LEU A 60 3.50 7.88 1.55
C LEU A 60 3.05 7.14 2.81
N VAL A 61 3.52 5.89 3.00
CA VAL A 61 3.26 5.11 4.22
C VAL A 61 3.74 5.86 5.47
N ARG A 62 4.91 6.50 5.40
CA ARG A 62 5.42 7.34 6.49
C ARG A 62 4.54 8.55 6.77
N ARG A 63 4.00 9.20 5.74
CA ARG A 63 3.07 10.33 5.91
C ARG A 63 1.75 9.89 6.55
N MET A 64 1.21 8.75 6.12
CA MET A 64 -0.04 8.20 6.68
C MET A 64 0.10 7.83 8.16
N ARG A 65 1.28 7.41 8.62
CA ARG A 65 1.54 7.10 10.04
C ARG A 65 1.60 8.33 10.95
N ASN A 66 1.94 9.49 10.41
CA ASN A 66 2.16 10.72 11.17
C ASN A 66 0.92 11.64 11.18
N HIS A 67 -0.22 11.15 10.71
CA HIS A 67 -1.49 11.87 10.56
C HIS A 67 -2.61 11.15 11.31
#